data_AF-A0A434ABG4-F1
#
_entry.id   AF-A0A434ABG4-F1
#
_cell.length_a   1.000
_cell.length_b   1.000
_cell.length_c   1.000
_cell.angle_alpha   90.00
_cell.angle_beta   90.00
_cell.angle_gamma   90.00
#
_symmetry.space_group_name_H-M   'P 1'
#
loop_
_entity.id
_entity.type
_entity.pdbx_description
1 polymer ?
#
loop_
_entity_poly.entity_id
_entity_poly.type
_entity_poly.pdbx_seq_one_letter_code
_entity_poly.pdbx_strand_id
1 'polypeptide(L)'
;MNKKAFFIIMLTLGIIIFMYLISINNTIQSEISAIQYEDKIDNLRVKKAYNERGIYILNDQYYVNSSTFIVGTNTIKIEDDAIWRPKGSEHKPRISDIEAPFIISKNKNSDTIFIQKDGSTISLLLSK
;
A
#
# COMPACT_ATOMS: atom_id res chain seq x y z
N MET A 1 -35.76 39.90 5.85
CA MET A 1 -35.03 38.96 6.73
C MET A 1 -34.07 39.75 7.61
N ASN A 2 -34.12 39.58 8.94
CA ASN A 2 -33.26 40.32 9.86
C ASN A 2 -31.80 40.00 9.58
N LYS A 3 -30.93 41.02 9.41
CA LYS A 3 -29.49 40.85 9.11
C LYS A 3 -28.80 39.90 10.10
N LYS A 4 -29.23 39.94 11.37
CA LYS A 4 -28.78 39.03 12.44
C LYS A 4 -29.16 37.56 12.16
N ALA A 5 -30.38 37.31 11.70
CA ALA A 5 -30.84 35.96 11.37
C ALA A 5 -30.10 35.39 10.15
N PHE A 6 -29.84 36.22 9.13
CA PHE A 6 -29.04 35.81 7.98
C PHE A 6 -27.60 35.44 8.36
N PHE A 7 -26.97 36.24 9.22
CA PHE A 7 -25.63 35.95 9.72
C PHE A 7 -25.56 34.62 10.50
N ILE A 8 -26.55 34.37 11.37
CA ILE A 8 -26.62 33.12 12.14
C ILE A 8 -26.75 31.91 11.21
N ILE A 9 -27.59 32.00 10.17
CA ILE A 9 -27.77 30.92 9.19
C ILE A 9 -26.48 30.66 8.40
N MET A 10 -25.78 31.70 7.97
CA MET A 10 -24.50 31.56 7.27
C MET A 10 -23.41 30.94 8.16
N LEU A 11 -23.38 31.31 9.44
CA LEU A 11 -22.44 30.75 10.41
C LEU A 11 -22.69 29.25 10.62
N THR A 12 -23.94 28.84 10.84
CA THR A 12 -24.27 27.41 11.00
C THR A 12 -23.98 26.62 9.74
N LEU A 13 -24.28 27.15 8.56
CA LEU A 13 -23.95 26.50 7.29
C LEU A 13 -22.44 26.28 7.14
N GLY A 14 -21.64 27.30 7.48
CA GLY A 14 -20.18 27.22 7.43
C GLY A 14 -19.62 26.15 8.37
N ILE A 15 -20.16 26.05 9.60
CA ILE A 15 -19.76 25.02 10.56
C ILE A 15 -20.11 23.62 10.06
N ILE A 16 -21.31 23.44 9.47
CA ILE A 16 -21.73 22.15 8.90
C ILE A 16 -20.79 21.72 7.77
N ILE A 17 -20.47 22.64 6.85
CA ILE A 17 -19.53 22.37 5.75
C ILE A 17 -18.13 22.03 6.29
N PHE A 18 -17.66 22.78 7.28
CA PHE A 18 -16.36 22.53 7.89
C PHE A 18 -16.27 21.15 8.56
N MET A 19 -17.28 20.76 9.35
CA MET A 19 -17.34 19.42 9.95
C MET A 19 -17.41 18.31 8.90
N TYR A 20 -18.14 18.53 7.79
CA TYR A 20 -18.21 17.58 6.68
C TYR A 20 -16.83 17.39 6.01
N LEU A 21 -16.09 18.47 5.77
CA LEU A 21 -14.74 18.41 5.19
C LEU A 21 -13.75 17.67 6.11
N ILE A 22 -13.79 17.90 7.42
CA ILE A 22 -12.96 17.17 8.40
C ILE A 22 -13.29 15.68 8.38
N SER A 23 -14.57 15.32 8.35
CA SER A 23 -15.00 13.93 8.33
C SER A 23 -14.51 13.19 7.09
N ILE A 24 -14.58 13.82 5.90
CA ILE A 24 -14.03 13.25 4.67
C ILE A 24 -12.52 13.03 4.79
N ASN A 25 -11.78 14.03 5.29
CA ASN A 25 -10.33 13.90 5.42
C ASN A 25 -9.94 12.72 6.32
N ASN A 26 -10.60 12.57 7.46
CA ASN A 26 -10.34 11.45 8.38
C ASN A 26 -10.77 10.10 7.80
N THR A 27 -11.78 10.06 6.93
CA THR A 27 -12.22 8.81 6.28
C THR A 27 -11.29 8.39 5.15
N ILE A 28 -10.73 9.35 4.40
CA ILE A 28 -9.73 9.11 3.35
C ILE A 28 -8.39 8.70 3.96
N GLN A 29 -8.07 9.23 5.13
CA GLN A 29 -6.94 8.81 5.94
C GLN A 29 -7.27 7.55 6.74
N SER A 30 -7.95 6.57 6.11
CA SER A 30 -8.04 5.22 6.65
C SER A 30 -6.62 4.75 6.95
N GLU A 31 -6.35 4.44 8.22
CA GLU A 31 -5.03 4.06 8.70
C GLU A 31 -4.50 2.87 7.89
N ILE A 32 -3.68 3.15 6.87
CA ILE A 32 -3.03 2.11 6.10
C ILE A 32 -2.14 1.35 7.08
N SER A 33 -2.38 0.05 7.19
CA SER A 33 -1.75 -0.77 8.22
C SER A 33 -0.49 -1.41 7.66
N ALA A 34 0.62 -1.28 8.39
CA ALA A 34 1.85 -1.98 8.06
C ALA A 34 1.64 -3.49 8.23
N ILE A 35 2.13 -4.31 7.31
CA ILE A 35 2.21 -5.75 7.54
C ILE A 35 3.40 -6.02 8.47
N GLN A 36 3.11 -6.47 9.69
CA GLN A 36 4.08 -6.69 10.77
C GLN A 36 4.42 -8.18 10.97
N TYR A 37 5.46 -8.45 11.75
CA TYR A 37 5.93 -9.79 12.07
C TYR A 37 4.83 -10.67 12.70
N GLU A 38 4.04 -10.11 13.60
CA GLU A 38 2.96 -10.77 14.34
C GLU A 38 1.70 -11.03 13.49
N ASP A 39 1.59 -10.42 12.31
CA ASP A 39 0.40 -10.54 11.48
C ASP A 39 0.28 -11.92 10.83
N LYS A 40 -0.96 -12.37 10.66
CA LYS A 40 -1.32 -13.53 9.85
C LYS A 40 -2.19 -13.07 8.70
N ILE A 41 -1.80 -13.44 7.47
CA ILE A 41 -2.56 -13.12 6.26
C ILE A 41 -2.84 -14.42 5.51
N ASP A 42 -4.11 -14.79 5.47
CA ASP A 42 -4.59 -15.99 4.77
C ASP A 42 -5.18 -15.57 3.41
N ASN A 43 -4.36 -15.53 2.36
CA ASN A 43 -4.77 -15.30 0.96
C ASN A 43 -5.41 -13.93 0.66
N LEU A 44 -4.72 -12.84 1.01
CA LEU A 44 -5.13 -11.50 0.60
C LEU A 44 -4.99 -11.33 -0.92
N ARG A 45 -6.11 -11.11 -1.61
CA ARG A 45 -6.12 -10.80 -3.06
C ARG A 45 -5.83 -9.32 -3.27
N VAL A 46 -4.64 -9.00 -3.76
CA VAL A 46 -4.23 -7.64 -4.11
C VAL A 46 -4.71 -7.34 -5.53
N LYS A 47 -5.62 -6.38 -5.66
CA LYS A 47 -6.17 -5.90 -6.94
C LYS A 47 -5.51 -4.62 -7.40
N LYS A 48 -5.08 -3.79 -6.44
CA LYS A 48 -4.42 -2.50 -6.69
C LYS A 48 -3.18 -2.43 -5.81
N ALA A 49 -2.04 -2.12 -6.43
CA ALA A 49 -0.80 -1.88 -5.72
C ALA A 49 -0.03 -0.74 -6.38
N TYR A 50 0.62 0.10 -5.58
CA TYR A 50 1.40 1.24 -6.08
C TYR A 50 2.39 1.71 -5.02
N ASN A 51 3.45 2.39 -5.48
CA ASN A 51 4.46 2.97 -4.62
C ASN A 51 4.07 4.39 -4.23
N GLU A 52 4.21 4.71 -2.94
CA GLU A 52 4.10 6.08 -2.44
C GLU A 52 5.23 6.34 -1.43
N ARG A 53 6.13 7.27 -1.75
CA ARG A 53 7.19 7.75 -0.83
C ARG A 53 7.99 6.64 -0.12
N GLY A 54 8.27 5.53 -0.80
CA GLY A 54 9.10 4.44 -0.27
C GLY A 54 8.32 3.30 0.39
N ILE A 55 6.99 3.39 0.48
CA ILE A 55 6.12 2.28 0.85
C ILE A 55 5.38 1.76 -0.39
N TYR A 56 5.07 0.47 -0.38
CA TYR A 56 4.25 -0.18 -1.38
C TYR A 56 2.88 -0.48 -0.79
N ILE A 57 1.87 0.24 -1.27
CA ILE A 57 0.50 0.19 -0.76
C ILE A 57 -0.26 -0.91 -1.49
N LEU A 58 -1.06 -1.67 -0.76
CA LEU A 58 -1.79 -2.85 -1.19
C LEU A 58 -3.28 -2.64 -0.88
N ASN A 59 -4.11 -2.61 -1.91
CA ASN A 59 -5.57 -2.39 -1.83
C ASN A 59 -5.99 -1.15 -1.02
N ASP A 60 -5.15 -0.10 -0.97
CA ASP A 60 -5.38 1.10 -0.15
C ASP A 60 -5.54 0.79 1.36
N GLN A 61 -5.17 -0.41 1.82
CA GLN A 61 -5.41 -0.91 3.18
C GLN A 61 -4.14 -1.30 3.92
N TYR A 62 -3.21 -1.93 3.22
CA TYR A 62 -1.95 -2.42 3.80
C TYR A 62 -0.76 -1.75 3.14
N TYR A 63 0.37 -1.72 3.82
CA TYR A 63 1.64 -1.37 3.18
C TYR A 63 2.79 -2.24 3.67
N VAL A 64 3.81 -2.33 2.82
CA VAL A 64 5.14 -2.84 3.16
C VAL A 64 6.20 -1.88 2.64
N ASN A 65 7.44 -2.00 3.10
CA ASN A 65 8.53 -1.23 2.53
C ASN A 65 8.71 -1.59 1.05
N SER A 66 8.70 -0.59 0.16
CA SER A 66 8.87 -0.81 -1.29
C SER A 66 10.20 -1.46 -1.67
N SER A 67 11.22 -1.31 -0.83
CA SER A 67 12.54 -1.91 -1.01
C SER A 67 12.62 -3.36 -0.52
N THR A 68 11.50 -3.97 -0.12
CA THR A 68 11.44 -5.37 0.30
C THR A 68 11.85 -6.28 -0.86
N PHE A 69 12.96 -7.01 -0.67
CA PHE A 69 13.56 -7.84 -1.70
C PHE A 69 12.94 -9.23 -1.80
N ILE A 70 12.96 -9.78 -3.01
CA ILE A 70 12.66 -11.20 -3.25
C ILE A 70 13.82 -12.05 -2.73
N VAL A 71 13.48 -13.09 -1.97
CA VAL A 71 14.42 -14.08 -1.43
C VAL A 71 14.20 -15.42 -2.13
N GLY A 72 15.30 -16.02 -2.56
CA GLY A 72 15.30 -17.29 -3.28
C GLY A 72 15.17 -17.12 -4.79
N THR A 73 14.67 -18.14 -5.47
CA THR A 73 14.51 -18.14 -6.92
C THR A 73 13.32 -17.28 -7.32
N ASN A 74 13.56 -16.23 -8.10
CA ASN A 74 12.48 -15.47 -8.71
C ASN A 74 11.86 -16.28 -9.87
N THR A 75 10.62 -16.70 -9.68
CA THR A 75 9.83 -17.45 -10.67
C THR A 75 8.78 -16.59 -11.36
N ILE A 76 8.56 -15.37 -10.87
CA ILE A 76 7.59 -14.42 -11.43
C ILE A 76 8.30 -13.54 -12.46
N LYS A 77 7.60 -13.28 -13.57
CA LYS A 77 8.05 -12.30 -14.56
C LYS A 77 7.93 -10.91 -13.95
N ILE A 78 9.08 -10.24 -13.81
CA ILE A 78 9.20 -8.90 -13.26
C ILE A 78 9.72 -7.99 -14.35
N GLU A 79 9.09 -6.82 -14.48
CA GLU A 79 9.53 -5.82 -15.44
C GLU A 79 10.62 -4.95 -14.82
N ASP A 80 11.65 -4.69 -15.63
CA ASP A 80 12.75 -3.83 -15.26
C ASP A 80 12.55 -2.49 -15.96
N ASP A 81 12.06 -1.51 -15.20
CA ASP A 81 11.72 -0.17 -15.69
C ASP A 81 12.91 0.80 -15.65
N ALA A 82 14.09 0.35 -15.21
CA ALA A 82 15.24 1.23 -15.04
C ALA A 82 15.86 1.65 -16.37
N ILE A 83 15.74 2.95 -16.69
CA ILE A 83 16.34 3.56 -17.89
C ILE A 83 17.88 3.52 -17.85
N TRP A 84 18.47 3.57 -16.66
CA TRP A 84 19.92 3.59 -16.50
C TRP A 84 20.37 2.81 -15.26
N ARG A 85 21.46 2.05 -15.43
CA ARG A 85 22.19 1.40 -14.34
C ARG A 85 23.70 1.43 -14.58
N PRO A 86 24.52 1.48 -13.51
CA PRO A 86 25.96 1.30 -13.61
C PRO A 86 26.34 0.01 -14.33
N LYS A 87 27.43 0.06 -15.10
CA LYS A 87 27.95 -1.12 -15.79
C LYS A 87 28.32 -2.21 -14.77
N GLY A 88 27.72 -3.39 -14.93
CA GLY A 88 27.95 -4.55 -14.05
C GLY A 88 27.02 -4.62 -12.83
N SER A 89 26.06 -3.70 -12.66
CA SER A 89 25.02 -3.88 -11.65
C SER A 89 23.84 -4.67 -12.22
N GLU A 90 23.39 -5.68 -11.47
CA GLU A 90 22.21 -6.48 -11.82
C GLU A 90 20.94 -5.91 -11.17
N HIS A 91 19.80 -6.07 -11.84
CA HIS A 91 18.51 -5.79 -11.24
C HIS A 91 18.26 -6.77 -10.09
N LYS A 92 18.00 -6.23 -8.90
CA LYS A 92 17.54 -7.02 -7.74
C LYS A 92 16.04 -6.78 -7.60
N PRO A 93 15.20 -7.78 -7.94
CA PRO A 93 13.77 -7.61 -7.89
C PRO A 93 13.25 -7.32 -6.48
N ARG A 94 12.28 -6.43 -6.41
CA ARG A 94 11.61 -5.98 -5.18
C ARG A 94 10.10 -6.14 -5.32
N ILE A 95 9.38 -6.02 -4.21
CA ILE A 95 7.91 -6.04 -4.24
C ILE A 95 7.32 -4.93 -5.12
N SER A 96 7.97 -3.76 -5.17
CA SER A 96 7.53 -2.63 -6.00
C SER A 96 7.50 -2.94 -7.49
N ASP A 97 8.28 -3.93 -7.91
CA ASP A 97 8.45 -4.30 -9.32
C ASP A 97 7.38 -5.33 -9.75
N ILE A 98 6.53 -5.77 -8.79
CA ILE A 98 5.47 -6.74 -9.02
C ILE A 98 4.14 -6.02 -9.16
N GLU A 99 3.66 -5.93 -10.38
CA GLU A 99 2.36 -5.33 -10.66
C GLU A 99 1.20 -6.18 -10.12
N ALA A 100 0.16 -5.52 -9.61
CA ALA A 100 -1.12 -6.17 -9.33
C ALA A 100 -1.78 -6.69 -10.63
N PRO A 101 -2.61 -7.75 -10.59
CA PRO A 101 -3.06 -8.47 -9.41
C PRO A 101 -2.14 -9.63 -9.00
N PHE A 102 -2.17 -9.96 -7.71
CA PHE A 102 -1.51 -11.13 -7.12
C PHE A 102 -2.13 -11.48 -5.76
N ILE A 103 -1.73 -12.60 -5.17
CA ILE A 103 -2.19 -13.06 -3.86
C ILE A 103 -1.03 -12.97 -2.87
N ILE A 104 -1.29 -12.45 -1.67
CA ILE A 104 -0.36 -12.43 -0.55
C ILE A 104 -0.80 -13.44 0.50
N SER A 105 0.15 -14.18 1.05
CA SER A 105 -0.03 -14.91 2.31
C SER A 105 1.16 -14.74 3.24
N LYS A 106 0.90 -14.80 4.54
CA LYS A 106 1.92 -14.63 5.58
C LYS A 106 1.55 -15.46 6.79
N ASN A 107 2.52 -16.23 7.28
CA ASN A 107 2.39 -16.95 8.54
C ASN A 107 2.56 -15.99 9.73
N LYS A 108 1.82 -16.26 10.81
CA LYS A 108 1.96 -15.55 12.08
C LYS A 108 3.39 -15.69 12.60
N ASN A 109 3.96 -14.62 13.16
CA ASN A 109 5.32 -14.60 13.73
C ASN A 109 6.39 -15.04 12.72
N SER A 110 6.32 -14.51 11.51
CA SER A 110 7.27 -14.79 10.44
C SER A 110 7.63 -13.50 9.72
N ASP A 111 8.91 -13.35 9.37
CA ASP A 111 9.36 -12.24 8.52
C ASP A 111 9.10 -12.51 7.03
N THR A 112 8.56 -13.67 6.67
CA THR A 112 8.39 -14.05 5.26
C THR A 112 6.97 -13.80 4.79
N ILE A 113 6.85 -13.04 3.70
CA ILE A 113 5.62 -12.89 2.94
C ILE A 113 5.72 -13.72 1.66
N PHE A 114 4.68 -14.47 1.34
CA PHE A 114 4.57 -15.20 0.09
C PHE A 114 3.69 -14.43 -0.89
N ILE A 115 4.16 -14.30 -2.13
CA ILE A 115 3.38 -13.74 -3.23
C ILE A 115 3.16 -14.82 -4.27
N GLN A 116 1.90 -15.01 -4.65
CA GLN A 116 1.50 -15.88 -5.75
C GLN A 116 0.96 -15.05 -6.92
N LYS A 117 1.57 -15.21 -8.09
CA LYS A 117 1.17 -14.54 -9.34
C LYS A 117 1.42 -15.49 -10.52
N ASP A 118 0.48 -15.57 -11.46
CA ASP A 118 0.61 -16.34 -12.71
C ASP A 118 1.02 -17.81 -12.49
N GLY A 119 0.50 -18.44 -11.41
CA GLY A 119 0.82 -19.82 -11.04
C GLY A 119 2.18 -20.03 -10.38
N SER A 120 2.99 -18.97 -10.25
CA SER A 120 4.28 -18.97 -9.58
C SER A 120 4.18 -18.36 -8.18
N THR A 121 5.08 -18.80 -7.29
CA THR A 121 5.16 -18.29 -5.92
C THR A 121 6.58 -17.86 -5.61
N ILE A 122 6.72 -16.67 -5.03
CA ILE A 122 7.97 -16.13 -4.51
C ILE A 122 7.84 -15.82 -3.02
N SER A 123 8.99 -15.66 -2.39
CA SER A 123 9.08 -15.25 -0.99
C SER A 123 9.74 -13.88 -0.89
N LEU A 124 9.24 -13.05 -0.01
CA LEU A 124 9.76 -11.74 0.35
C LEU A 124 10.15 -11.76 1.83
N LEU A 125 11.24 -11.09 2.19
CA LEU A 125 11.61 -10.90 3.59
C LEU A 125 11.22 -9.48 4.01
N LEU A 126 10.36 -9.38 5.01
CA LEU A 126 9.98 -8.11 5.64
C LEU A 126 11.25 -7.34 6.03
N SER A 127 11.41 -6.16 5.41
CA SER A 127 12.41 -5.20 5.87
C SER A 127 11.91 -4.57 7.15
N LYS A 128 12.77 -4.55 8.17
CA LYS A 128 12.60 -3.68 9.34
C LYS A 128 12.69 -2.21 8.94
#